data_AF-A0A8J7RDR3-F1
#
_entry.id   AF-A0A8J7RDR3-F1
#
_cell.length_a   1.000
_cell.length_b   1.000
_cell.length_c   1.000
_cell.angle_alpha   90.00
_cell.angle_beta   90.00
_cell.angle_gamma   90.00
#
_symmetry.space_group_name_H-M   'P 1'
#
loop_
_entity.id
_entity.type
_entity.pdbx_description
1 polymer ?
#
loop_
_entity_poly.entity_id
_entity_poly.type
_entity_poly.pdbx_seq_one_letter_code
_entity_poly.pdbx_strand_id
1 'polypeptide(L)' 'MESNKPMFIDDYPIVALFRQFPELNIRQVAKSMGINESLMNHYANGHKHPSPERKQEIEEFIHQLGQRLQEVKL' A
#
# COMPACT_ATOMS: atom_id res chain seq x y z
N MET A 1 -4.01 16.44 -21.71
CA MET A 1 -4.40 17.37 -20.65
C MET A 1 -5.49 16.68 -19.84
N GLU A 2 -5.12 15.82 -18.89
CA GLU A 2 -6.04 15.08 -18.00
C GLU A 2 -5.79 15.40 -16.52
N SER A 3 -5.06 16.49 -16.27
CA SER A 3 -4.58 16.90 -14.96
C SER A 3 -5.60 17.77 -14.24
N ASN A 4 -6.85 17.29 -14.06
CA ASN A 4 -7.72 17.78 -12.98
C ASN A 4 -8.97 16.91 -12.72
N LYS A 5 -8.87 15.58 -12.83
CA LYS A 5 -9.94 14.73 -12.28
C LYS A 5 -9.80 14.73 -10.75
N PRO A 6 -10.83 15.07 -9.96
CA PRO A 6 -10.77 14.91 -8.52
C PRO A 6 -10.54 13.43 -8.25
N MET A 7 -9.41 13.11 -7.61
CA MET A 7 -9.13 11.76 -7.17
C MET A 7 -9.90 11.56 -5.87
N PHE A 8 -10.92 10.70 -5.90
CA PHE A 8 -11.65 10.36 -4.68
C PHE A 8 -10.69 9.63 -3.73
N ILE A 9 -10.95 9.67 -2.42
CA ILE A 9 -10.09 8.99 -1.42
C ILE A 9 -9.93 7.51 -1.79
N ASP A 10 -10.98 6.90 -2.32
CA ASP A 10 -11.03 5.52 -2.80
C ASP A 10 -10.19 5.27 -4.07
N ASP A 11 -9.82 6.31 -4.82
CA ASP A 11 -8.96 6.21 -6.01
C ASP A 11 -7.45 6.21 -5.64
N TYR A 12 -7.08 6.42 -4.38
CA TYR A 12 -5.68 6.31 -3.97
C TYR A 12 -5.23 4.84 -3.98
N PRO A 13 -4.19 4.48 -4.75
CA PRO A 13 -3.81 3.08 -4.95
C PRO A 13 -3.55 2.29 -3.66
N ILE A 14 -3.00 2.94 -2.63
CA ILE A 14 -2.72 2.29 -1.34
C ILE A 14 -4.00 2.05 -0.53
N VAL A 15 -4.96 2.98 -0.60
CA VAL A 15 -6.27 2.78 0.04
C VAL A 15 -6.99 1.62 -0.64
N ALA A 16 -6.99 1.61 -1.98
CA ALA A 16 -7.56 0.52 -2.77
C ALA A 16 -6.88 -0.83 -2.47
N LEU A 17 -5.55 -0.88 -2.34
CA LEU A 17 -4.80 -2.09 -1.98
C LEU A 17 -5.31 -2.71 -0.68
N PHE A 18 -5.33 -1.95 0.42
CA PHE A 18 -5.72 -2.50 1.73
C PHE A 18 -7.23 -2.78 1.84
N ARG A 19 -8.07 -2.13 1.01
CA ARG A 19 -9.48 -2.50 0.89
C ARG A 19 -9.66 -3.80 0.10
N GLN A 20 -8.90 -3.98 -0.98
CA GLN A 20 -8.97 -5.15 -1.85
C GLN A 20 -8.42 -6.42 -1.18
N PHE A 21 -7.40 -6.27 -0.34
CA PHE A 21 -6.74 -7.37 0.36
C PHE A 21 -6.81 -7.18 1.88
N PRO A 22 -7.99 -7.40 2.51
CA PRO A 22 -8.16 -7.28 3.96
C PRO A 22 -7.30 -8.28 4.76
N GLU A 23 -6.76 -9.31 4.11
CA GLU A 23 -5.79 -10.25 4.68
C GLU A 23 -4.43 -9.60 4.96
N LEU A 24 -4.11 -8.47 4.31
CA LEU A 24 -2.89 -7.72 4.57
C LEU A 24 -3.00 -6.93 5.86
N ASN A 25 -2.19 -7.31 6.85
CA ASN A 25 -2.08 -6.54 8.08
C ASN A 25 -1.23 -5.28 7.87
N ILE A 26 -1.87 -4.10 7.91
CA ILE A 26 -1.23 -2.79 7.70
C ILE A 26 0.01 -2.59 8.59
N ARG A 27 -0.06 -2.96 9.87
CA ARG A 27 1.06 -2.80 10.81
C ARG A 27 2.23 -3.70 10.46
N GLN A 28 1.97 -4.95 10.07
CA GLN A 28 3.05 -5.87 9.69
C GLN A 28 3.70 -5.47 8.37
N VAL A 29 2.91 -5.00 7.39
CA VAL A 29 3.47 -4.43 6.15
C VAL A 29 4.38 -3.25 6.46
N ALA A 30 3.94 -2.31 7.31
CA ALA A 30 4.76 -1.18 7.72
C ALA A 30 6.07 -1.62 8.37
N LYS A 31 6.00 -2.57 9.31
CA LYS A 31 7.16 -3.12 10.02
C LYS A 31 8.14 -3.81 9.07
N SER A 32 7.65 -4.64 8.15
CA SER A 32 8.49 -5.33 7.16
C SER A 32 9.19 -4.37 6.20
N MET A 33 8.59 -3.22 5.92
CA MET A 33 9.18 -2.17 5.09
C MET A 33 10.06 -1.17 5.88
N GLY A 34 10.14 -1.27 7.21
CA GLY A 34 10.80 -0.25 8.04
C GLY A 34 10.10 1.10 8.03
N ILE A 35 8.82 1.15 7.68
CA ILE A 35 7.98 2.36 7.66
C ILE A 35 7.29 2.51 9.02
N ASN A 36 7.17 3.75 9.51
CA ASN A 36 6.39 4.04 10.71
C ASN A 36 4.93 3.57 10.57
N GLU A 37 4.44 2.79 11.52
CA GLU A 37 3.10 2.20 11.49
C GLU A 37 1.98 3.23 11.40
N SER A 38 2.09 4.35 12.12
CA SER A 38 1.11 5.44 12.05
C SER A 38 1.08 6.08 10.67
N LEU A 39 2.26 6.27 10.05
CA LEU A 39 2.35 6.80 8.70
C LEU A 39 1.69 5.86 7.68
N MET A 40 1.97 4.56 7.74
CA MET A 40 1.32 3.58 6.87
C MET A 40 -0.19 3.53 7.11
N ASN A 41 -0.65 3.61 8.37
CA ASN A 41 -2.07 3.72 8.68
C ASN A 41 -2.70 4.97 8.07
N HIS A 42 -2.03 6.12 8.08
CA HIS A 42 -2.54 7.31 7.39
C HIS A 42 -2.64 7.11 5.89
N TYR A 43 -1.71 6.39 5.26
CA TYR A 43 -1.81 6.04 3.83
C TYR A 43 -2.97 5.10 3.54
N ALA A 44 -3.11 4.02 4.32
CA ALA A 44 -4.15 3.02 4.14
C ALA A 44 -5.56 3.57 4.34
N ASN A 45 -5.71 4.62 5.16
CA ASN A 45 -6.99 5.31 5.39
C ASN A 45 -7.14 6.61 4.58
N GLY A 46 -6.19 6.92 3.68
CA GLY A 46 -6.26 8.09 2.80
C GLY A 46 -6.08 9.45 3.50
N HIS A 47 -5.66 9.48 4.76
CA HIS A 47 -5.37 10.70 5.51
C HIS A 47 -4.09 11.41 5.06
N LYS A 48 -3.15 10.66 4.48
CA LYS A 48 -1.92 11.20 3.89
C LYS A 48 -1.67 10.54 2.54
N HIS A 49 -0.98 11.27 1.67
CA HIS A 49 -0.65 10.79 0.34
C HIS A 49 0.86 10.59 0.23
N PRO A 50 1.32 9.36 -0.08
CA PRO A 50 2.74 9.07 -0.28
C PRO A 50 3.29 9.81 -1.51
N SER A 51 4.60 10.08 -1.50
CA SER A 51 5.32 10.52 -2.70
C SER A 51 5.32 9.42 -3.79
N PRO A 52 5.61 9.75 -5.06
CA PRO A 52 5.75 8.74 -6.11
C PRO A 52 6.75 7.64 -5.76
N GLU A 53 7.91 8.00 -5.20
CA GLU A 53 8.95 7.05 -4.80
C GLU A 53 8.43 6.11 -3.70
N ARG A 54 7.73 6.66 -2.70
CA ARG A 54 7.14 5.85 -1.63
C ARG A 54 6.03 4.92 -2.14
N LYS A 55 5.27 5.31 -3.18
CA LYS A 55 4.30 4.39 -3.82
C LYS A 55 5.02 3.23 -4.48
N GLN A 56 6.10 3.52 -5.21
CA GLN A 56 6.90 2.49 -5.89
C GLN A 56 7.52 1.51 -4.88
N GLU A 57 8.10 2.00 -3.78
CA GLU A 57 8.63 1.16 -2.70
C GLU A 57 7.55 0.20 -2.15
N ILE A 58 6.33 0.69 -1.96
CA ILE A 58 5.19 -0.10 -1.47
C ILE A 58 4.75 -1.12 -2.51
N GLU A 59 4.65 -0.73 -3.78
CA GLU A 59 4.31 -1.64 -4.88
C GLU A 59 5.33 -2.78 -5.02
N GLU A 60 6.63 -2.46 -5.02
CA GLU A 60 7.71 -3.44 -5.09
C GLU A 60 7.65 -4.44 -3.92
N PHE A 61 7.45 -3.94 -2.70
CA PHE A 61 7.30 -4.81 -1.52
C PHE A 61 6.11 -5.76 -1.65
N ILE A 62 4.96 -5.27 -2.12
CA ILE A 62 3.75 -6.09 -2.29
C ILE A 62 3.94 -7.14 -3.38
N HIS A 63 4.58 -6.80 -4.51
CA HIS A 63 4.92 -7.77 -5.55
C HIS A 63 5.87 -8.85 -5.02
N GLN A 64 6.90 -8.49 -4.26
CA GLN A 64 7.82 -9.44 -3.63
C GLN A 64 7.10 -10.34 -2.62
N LEU A 65 6.20 -9.78 -1.81
CA LEU A 65 5.37 -10.55 -0.89
C LEU A 65 4.51 -11.56 -1.64
N GLY A 66 3.86 -11.16 -2.74
CA GLY A 66 3.08 -12.03 -3.59
C GLY A 66 3.88 -13.20 -4.15
N GLN A 67 5.09 -12.94 -4.67
CA GLN A 67 5.99 -13.99 -5.16
C GLN A 67 6.36 -14.99 -4.05
N ARG A 68 6.73 -14.50 -2.86
CA ARG A 68 7.05 -15.34 -1.70
C ARG A 68 5.88 -16.21 -1.25
N LEU A 69 4.65 -15.68 -1.33
CA LEU A 69 3.44 -16.46 -1.02
C LEU A 69 3.22 -17.61 -2.01
N GLN A 70 3.54 -17.41 -3.30
CA GLN A 70 3.43 -18.47 -4.31
C GLN A 70 4.46 -19.60 -4.14
N GLU A 71 5.59 -19.33 -3.48
CA GLU A 71 6.65 -20.31 -3.23
C GLU A 71 6.34 -21.26 -2.06
N VAL A 72 5.31 -20.97 -1.26
CA VAL A 72 4.93 -21.78 -0.10
C VAL A 72 4.51 -23.20 -0.53
N LYS A 73 5.10 -24.21 0.11
CA LYS A 73 4.70 -25.62 -0.01
C LYS A 73 4.22 -26.11 1.34
N LEU A 74 3.04 -26.72 1.36
CA LEU A 74 2.40 -27.29 2.55
C LEU A 74 2.35 -28.82 2.44
#